data_AF-A0A257NE57-F1
#
_entry.id   AF-A0A257NE57-F1
#
_cell.length_a   1.000
_cell.length_b   1.000
_cell.length_c   1.000
_cell.angle_alpha   90.00
_cell.angle_beta   90.00
_cell.angle_gamma   90.00
#
_symmetry.space_group_name_H-M   'P 1'
#
loop_
_entity.id
_entity.type
_entity.pdbx_description
1 polymer ?
#
loop_
_entity_poly.entity_id
_entity_poly.type
_entity_poly.pdbx_seq_one_letter_code
_entity_poly.pdbx_strand_id
1 'polypeptide(L)'
;NPEGDDAGHETVTLINLAPGKVDLSGWFIADKNKKRSVISNMQLNPGATDVVKLDGQGAQLGNNGGIITLLDPGGLKQHGVSYTKEQARSGWTVLF
;
A
#
# COMPACT_ATOMS: atom_id res chain seq x y z
N ASN A 1 -16.43 10.54 9.45
CA ASN A 1 -15.97 9.35 10.18
C ASN A 1 -16.87 8.19 9.81
N PRO A 2 -16.39 7.07 9.29
CA PRO A 2 -17.15 5.83 9.29
C PRO A 2 -17.16 5.29 10.73
N GLU A 3 -18.28 4.72 11.17
CA GLU A 3 -18.31 3.88 12.37
C GLU A 3 -17.82 2.50 11.97
N GLY A 4 -16.61 2.15 12.41
CA GLY A 4 -15.97 0.87 12.11
C GLY A 4 -14.54 0.90 12.62
N ASP A 5 -14.29 0.11 13.65
CA ASP A 5 -13.05 0.00 14.44
C ASP A 5 -11.95 -0.78 13.67
N ASP A 6 -11.81 -0.56 12.36
CA ASP A 6 -10.95 -1.36 11.46
C ASP A 6 -9.53 -0.78 11.29
N ALA A 7 -9.18 0.26 12.05
CA ALA A 7 -7.85 0.85 12.02
C ALA A 7 -6.79 -0.18 12.46
N GLY A 8 -5.90 -0.57 11.55
CA GLY A 8 -4.84 -1.56 11.79
C GLY A 8 -5.10 -2.93 11.15
N HIS A 9 -6.23 -3.13 10.46
CA HIS A 9 -6.51 -4.31 9.66
C HIS A 9 -6.32 -4.08 8.15
N GLU A 10 -5.92 -2.87 7.74
CA GLU A 10 -5.73 -2.53 6.34
C GLU A 10 -4.47 -3.17 5.75
N THR A 11 -4.59 -3.67 4.53
CA THR A 11 -3.49 -4.33 3.81
C THR A 11 -3.33 -3.76 2.42
N VAL A 12 -2.08 -3.62 1.98
CA VAL A 12 -1.71 -3.27 0.60
C VAL A 12 -1.01 -4.47 -0.02
N THR A 13 -1.52 -4.99 -1.13
CA THR A 13 -0.86 -6.05 -1.89
C THR A 13 0.04 -5.41 -2.95
N LEU A 14 1.30 -5.84 -2.99
CA LEU A 14 2.26 -5.43 -4.01
C LEU A 14 2.50 -6.59 -4.97
N ILE A 15 2.65 -6.29 -6.26
CA ILE A 15 3.01 -7.26 -7.30
C ILE A 15 4.28 -6.80 -8.00
N ASN A 16 5.23 -7.72 -8.21
CA ASN A 16 6.40 -7.43 -9.03
C ASN A 16 6.10 -7.75 -10.50
N LEU A 17 5.90 -6.70 -11.30
CA LEU A 17 5.68 -6.80 -12.75
C LEU A 17 6.98 -6.79 -13.57
N ALA A 18 8.14 -6.60 -12.93
CA ALA A 18 9.42 -6.62 -13.62
C ALA A 18 9.89 -8.06 -13.91
N PRO A 19 10.71 -8.27 -14.95
CA PRO A 19 11.27 -9.59 -15.27
C PRO A 19 12.38 -10.02 -14.28
N GLY A 20 12.81 -9.13 -13.39
CA GLY A 20 13.86 -9.36 -12.39
C GLY A 20 13.33 -9.30 -10.95
N LYS A 21 14.11 -9.84 -10.02
CA LYS A 21 13.82 -9.74 -8.58
C LYS A 21 13.94 -8.28 -8.12
N VAL A 22 12.97 -7.82 -7.33
CA VAL A 22 12.93 -6.46 -6.76
C VAL A 22 13.07 -6.53 -5.24
N ASP A 23 13.93 -5.67 -4.69
CA ASP A 23 14.05 -5.44 -3.25
C ASP A 23 13.34 -4.13 -2.87
N LEU A 24 12.32 -4.26 -2.02
CA LEU A 24 11.49 -3.15 -1.52
C LEU A 24 11.87 -2.77 -0.08
N SER A 25 12.97 -3.29 0.46
CA SER A 25 13.44 -2.94 1.79
C SER A 25 13.79 -1.45 1.87
N GLY A 26 13.24 -0.76 2.87
CA GLY A 26 13.42 0.69 3.07
C GLY A 26 12.52 1.56 2.18
N TRP A 27 11.64 0.98 1.37
CA TRP A 27 10.63 1.72 0.62
C TRP A 27 9.49 2.16 1.54
N PHE A 28 8.66 3.07 1.05
CA PHE A 28 7.52 3.58 1.81
C PHE A 28 6.20 3.40 1.06
N ILE A 29 5.18 3.02 1.81
CA ILE A 29 3.79 3.21 1.43
C ILE A 29 3.33 4.56 2.00
N ALA A 30 2.77 5.42 1.16
CA ALA A 30 2.27 6.73 1.56
C ALA A 30 0.79 6.93 1.20
N ASP A 31 0.03 7.52 2.10
CA ASP A 31 -1.38 7.85 1.87
C ASP A 31 -1.57 9.26 1.26
N LYS A 32 -2.83 9.64 1.01
CA LYS A 32 -3.19 10.98 0.52
C LYS A 32 -2.79 12.13 1.46
N ASN A 33 -2.63 11.85 2.75
CA ASN A 33 -2.20 12.81 3.78
C ASN A 33 -0.68 12.83 3.94
N LYS A 34 0.05 12.10 3.10
CA LYS A 34 1.51 11.94 3.13
C LYS A 34 2.03 11.22 4.38
N LYS A 35 1.17 10.55 5.16
CA LYS A 35 1.62 9.64 6.21
C LYS A 35 2.30 8.44 5.56
N ARG A 36 3.36 7.93 6.18
CA ARG A 36 4.21 6.88 5.60
C ARG A 36 4.30 5.67 6.51
N SER A 37 4.30 4.49 5.90
CA SER A 37 4.66 3.21 6.53
C SER A 37 5.85 2.62 5.79
N VAL A 38 6.89 2.22 6.53
CA VAL A 38 8.11 1.65 5.95
C VAL A 38 7.92 0.16 5.66
N ILE A 39 8.46 -0.29 4.53
CA ILE A 39 8.59 -1.71 4.20
C ILE A 39 9.94 -2.17 4.74
N SER A 40 9.96 -2.87 5.88
CA SER A 40 11.21 -3.20 6.57
C SER A 40 12.08 -4.19 5.79
N ASN A 41 11.50 -5.28 5.31
CA ASN A 41 12.18 -6.30 4.53
C ASN A 41 11.18 -6.99 3.61
N MET A 42 11.31 -6.79 2.30
CA MET A 42 10.45 -7.44 1.31
C MET A 42 11.20 -7.58 0.00
N GLN A 43 11.26 -8.81 -0.50
CA GLN A 43 11.86 -9.12 -1.79
C GLN A 43 10.88 -9.92 -2.63
N LEU A 44 10.59 -9.44 -3.84
CA LEU A 44 9.63 -10.05 -4.74
C LEU A 44 10.34 -10.65 -5.94
N ASN A 45 10.15 -11.95 -6.17
CA ASN A 45 10.51 -12.58 -7.43
C ASN A 45 9.60 -12.06 -8.57
N PRO A 46 10.01 -12.22 -9.85
CA PRO A 46 9.15 -11.86 -10.98
C PRO A 46 7.76 -12.48 -10.88
N GLY A 47 6.71 -11.67 -11.05
CA GLY A 47 5.31 -12.11 -10.96
C GLY A 47 4.81 -12.44 -9.55
N ALA A 48 5.65 -12.38 -8.53
CA ALA A 48 5.25 -12.65 -7.16
C ALA A 48 4.50 -11.47 -6.53
N THR A 49 3.64 -11.80 -5.57
CA THR A 49 2.92 -10.83 -4.75
C THR A 49 3.27 -10.99 -3.27
N ASP A 50 3.20 -9.89 -2.52
CA ASP A 50 3.27 -9.94 -1.06
C ASP A 50 2.43 -8.81 -0.45
N VAL A 51 2.11 -8.94 0.84
CA VAL A 51 1.17 -8.08 1.55
C VAL A 51 1.90 -7.23 2.59
N VAL A 52 1.76 -5.92 2.46
CA VAL A 52 2.14 -4.95 3.49
C VAL A 52 0.93 -4.68 4.38
N LYS A 53 1.03 -5.04 5.66
CA LYS A 53 0.03 -4.67 6.68
C LYS A 53 0.30 -3.26 7.16
N LEU A 54 -0.74 -2.43 7.24
CA LEU A 54 -0.66 -1.10 7.81
C LEU A 54 -0.95 -1.17 9.30
N ASP A 55 -0.13 -0.51 10.12
CA ASP A 55 -0.18 -0.56 11.58
C ASP A 55 -1.14 0.46 12.22
N GLY A 56 -1.88 1.20 11.39
CA GLY A 56 -2.74 2.30 11.81
C GLY A 56 -2.01 3.58 12.24
N GLN A 57 -0.69 3.57 12.39
CA GLN A 57 0.10 4.74 12.81
C GLN A 57 0.64 5.53 11.61
N GLY A 58 0.98 4.83 10.53
CA GLY A 58 1.51 5.40 9.29
C GLY A 58 0.45 5.68 8.23
N ALA A 59 0.71 5.21 7.01
CA ALA A 59 -0.24 5.29 5.91
C ALA A 59 -1.53 4.54 6.27
N GLN A 60 -2.68 5.09 5.86
CA GLN A 60 -4.00 4.51 6.15
C GLN A 60 -4.86 4.48 4.88
N LEU A 61 -5.73 3.47 4.77
CA LEU A 61 -6.76 3.44 3.74
C LEU A 61 -8.00 4.19 4.24
N GLY A 62 -8.42 5.23 3.53
CA GLY A 62 -9.62 5.98 3.87
C GLY A 62 -10.86 5.32 3.30
N ASN A 63 -11.87 5.08 4.13
CA ASN A 63 -13.15 4.46 3.75
C ASN A 63 -14.03 5.29 2.79
N ASN A 64 -13.60 6.49 2.40
CA ASN A 64 -14.27 7.33 1.40
C ASN A 64 -13.46 7.44 0.10
N GLY A 65 -12.53 6.51 -0.12
CA GLY A 65 -11.55 6.60 -1.18
C GLY A 65 -10.30 7.38 -0.79
N GLY A 66 -9.28 7.23 -1.61
CA GLY A 66 -7.97 7.81 -1.37
C GLY A 66 -6.95 7.46 -2.43
N ILE A 67 -5.71 7.76 -2.10
CA ILE A 67 -4.54 7.45 -2.92
C ILE A 67 -3.56 6.71 -2.02
N ILE A 68 -2.97 5.65 -2.56
CA ILE A 68 -1.81 4.99 -1.99
C ILE A 68 -0.67 5.08 -2.97
N THR A 69 0.49 5.48 -2.47
CA THR A 69 1.69 5.72 -3.26
C THR A 69 2.82 4.85 -2.74
N LEU A 70 3.52 4.18 -3.66
CA LEU A 70 4.77 3.49 -3.38
C LEU A 70 5.92 4.45 -3.67
N LEU A 71 6.74 4.72 -2.66
CA LEU A 71 7.92 5.57 -2.73
C LEU A 71 9.19 4.74 -2.57
N ASP A 72 10.23 5.09 -3.30
CA ASP A 72 11.56 4.52 -3.08
C ASP A 72 12.21 5.06 -1.78
N PRO A 73 13.38 4.54 -1.38
CA PRO A 73 14.06 5.01 -0.16
C PRO A 73 14.45 6.50 -0.19
N GLY A 74 14.58 7.10 -1.37
CA GLY A 74 14.80 8.54 -1.56
C GLY A 74 13.52 9.37 -1.41
N GLY A 75 12.36 8.72 -1.28
CA GLY A 75 11.05 9.36 -1.19
C GLY A 75 10.46 9.77 -2.54
N LEU A 76 11.02 9.30 -3.66
CA LEU A 76 10.47 9.55 -4.98
C LEU A 76 9.32 8.57 -5.25
N LYS A 77 8.27 9.08 -5.89
CA LYS A 77 7.13 8.26 -6.30
C LYS A 77 7.53 7.34 -7.44
N GLN A 78 7.41 6.04 -7.20
CA GLN A 78 7.59 5.00 -8.21
C GLN A 78 6.24 4.53 -8.75
N HIS A 79 5.24 4.40 -7.89
CA HIS A 79 3.89 4.02 -8.31
C HIS A 79 2.83 4.64 -7.40
N GLY A 80 1.58 4.70 -7.86
CA GLY A 80 0.49 5.08 -6.99
C GLY A 80 -0.86 4.81 -7.62
N VAL A 81 -1.80 4.39 -6.78
CA VAL A 81 -3.14 3.98 -7.15
C VAL A 81 -4.15 4.85 -6.42
N SER A 82 -5.23 5.22 -7.10
CA SER A 82 -6.39 5.85 -6.48
C SER A 82 -7.53 4.84 -6.40
N TYR A 83 -8.28 4.87 -5.32
CA TYR A 83 -9.46 4.04 -5.13
C TYR A 83 -10.62 4.90 -4.65
N THR A 84 -11.83 4.52 -5.04
CA THR A 84 -13.06 5.18 -4.64
C THR A 84 -13.63 4.58 -3.36
N LYS A 85 -14.66 5.21 -2.81
CA LYS A 85 -15.42 4.68 -1.67
C LYS A 85 -16.00 3.29 -1.97
N GLU A 86 -16.47 3.07 -3.19
CA GLU A 86 -17.07 1.80 -3.62
C GLU A 86 -16.02 0.67 -3.70
N GLN A 87 -14.76 1.04 -3.90
CA GLN A 87 -13.61 0.13 -3.96
C GLN A 87 -12.97 -0.09 -2.58
N ALA A 88 -13.22 0.78 -1.60
CA ALA A 88 -12.83 0.61 -0.21
C ALA A 88 -13.77 -0.38 0.52
N ARG A 89 -13.87 -1.61 0.00
CA ARG A 89 -14.66 -2.70 0.58
C ARG A 89 -13.73 -3.82 1.06
N SER A 90 -13.95 -4.30 2.28
CA SER A 90 -13.21 -5.44 2.84
C SER A 90 -13.35 -6.69 1.96
N GLY A 91 -12.26 -7.45 1.82
CA GLY A 91 -12.23 -8.72 1.09
C GLY A 91 -12.03 -8.66 -0.43
N TRP A 92 -11.77 -7.48 -1.02
CA TRP A 92 -11.51 -7.33 -2.44
C TRP A 92 -10.06 -6.90 -2.71
N THR A 93 -9.35 -7.65 -3.56
CA THR A 93 -8.09 -7.20 -4.14
C THR A 93 -8.41 -6.31 -5.33
N VAL A 94 -8.06 -5.03 -5.24
CA VAL A 94 -8.19 -4.12 -6.36
C VAL A 94 -6.85 -4.06 -7.08
N LEU A 95 -6.79 -4.72 -8.24
CA LEU A 95 -5.65 -4.66 -9.16
C LEU A 95 -5.88 -3.48 -10.10
N PHE A 96 -4.93 -2.54 -10.14
CA PHE A 96 -4.91 -1.45 -11.12
C PHE A 96 -3.59 -1.45 -11.85
#